data_AF-A0A532EAQ2-F1
#
_entry.id   AF-A0A532EAQ2-F1
#
_cell.length_a   1.000
_cell.length_b   1.000
_cell.length_c   1.000
_cell.angle_alpha   90.00
_cell.angle_beta   90.00
_cell.angle_gamma   90.00
#
_symmetry.space_group_name_H-M   'P 1'
#
loop_
_entity.id
_entity.type
_entity.pdbx_description
1 polymer ?
#
loop_
_entity_poly.entity_id
_entity_poly.type
_entity_poly.pdbx_seq_one_letter_code
_entity_poly.pdbx_strand_id
1 'polypeptide(L)' 'MNFHDRHLLRLRVNGEDHSLSDLDPRVTLLDLLRERLHLTGTKKGCNFGECGACTVHLDGRRVNACMILAVSC' A
#
# COMPACT_ATOMS: atom_id res chain seq x y z
N MET A 1 -19.28 -1.04 16.63
CA MET A 1 -17.94 -0.76 16.09
C MET A 1 -17.99 -0.91 14.58
N ASN A 2 -18.46 0.11 13.86
CA ASN A 2 -18.45 0.12 12.38
C ASN A 2 -17.90 1.47 11.92
N PHE A 3 -16.58 1.55 11.74
CA PHE A 3 -15.95 2.69 11.08
C PHE A 3 -16.09 2.49 9.57
N HIS A 4 -17.20 2.98 8.99
CA HIS A 4 -17.37 3.03 7.53
C HIS A 4 -16.71 4.30 6.95
N ASP A 5 -15.46 4.59 7.33
CA ASP A 5 -14.65 5.60 6.62
C ASP A 5 -14.12 4.95 5.34
N ARG A 6 -14.96 4.99 4.31
CA ARG A 6 -14.69 4.38 3.00
C ARG A 6 -14.04 5.42 2.11
N HIS A 7 -12.73 5.29 1.91
CA HIS A 7 -11.98 6.24 1.10
C HIS A 7 -11.90 5.81 -0.37
N LEU A 8 -11.89 6.82 -1.25
CA LEU A 8 -11.58 6.70 -2.66
C LEU A 8 -10.10 7.07 -2.82
N LEU A 9 -9.29 6.17 -3.36
CA LEU A 9 -7.87 6.37 -3.59
C LEU A 9 -7.56 6.28 -5.09
N ARG A 10 -6.78 7.23 -5.61
CA ARG A 10 -6.21 7.17 -6.95
C ARG A 10 -4.70 7.21 -6.82
N LEU A 11 -4.02 6.27 -7.46
CA LEU A 11 -2.56 6.17 -7.42
C LEU A 11 -2.04 5.57 -8.72
N ARG A 12 -0.79 5.89 -9.08
CA ARG A 12 -0.10 5.28 -10.21
C ARG A 12 0.94 4.27 -9.73
N VAL A 13 0.79 3.00 -10.08
CA VAL A 13 1.71 1.93 -9.71
C VAL A 13 2.37 1.39 -10.96
N ASN A 14 3.70 1.41 -11.02
CA ASN A 14 4.48 0.91 -12.17
C ASN A 14 4.05 1.50 -13.54
N GLY A 15 3.51 2.72 -13.54
CA GLY A 15 3.02 3.40 -14.75
C GLY A 15 1.55 3.18 -15.07
N GLU A 16 0.84 2.33 -14.32
CA GLU A 16 -0.59 2.06 -14.47
C GLU A 16 -1.41 2.83 -13.42
N ASP A 17 -2.47 3.51 -13.86
CA ASP A 17 -3.37 4.23 -12.97
C ASP A 17 -4.41 3.29 -12.35
N HIS A 18 -4.51 3.31 -11.03
CA HIS A 18 -5.48 2.54 -10.26
C HIS A 18 -6.45 3.47 -9.52
N SER A 19 -7.74 3.14 -9.56
CA SER A 19 -8.78 3.80 -8.78
C SER A 19 -9.47 2.76 -7.89
N LEU A 20 -9.35 2.93 -6.59
CA LEU A 20 -9.90 2.03 -5.58
C LEU A 20 -10.99 2.75 -4.81
N SER A 21 -12.13 2.09 -4.67
CA SER A 21 -13.21 2.54 -3.81
C SER A 21 -13.27 1.65 -2.57
N ASP A 22 -13.87 2.15 -1.49
CA ASP A 22 -14.08 1.38 -0.26
C ASP A 22 -12.76 0.88 0.38
N LEU A 23 -11.74 1.76 0.38
CA LEU A 23 -10.48 1.46 1.03
C LEU A 23 -10.56 1.77 2.53
N ASP A 24 -10.29 0.76 3.36
CA ASP A 24 -10.11 0.94 4.81
C ASP A 24 -8.82 1.75 5.04
N PRO A 25 -8.88 2.87 5.82
CA PRO A 25 -7.75 3.78 6.01
C PRO A 25 -6.54 3.15 6.71
N ARG A 26 -6.70 1.97 7.33
CA ARG A 26 -5.62 1.23 8.00
C ARG A 26 -4.84 0.32 7.05
N VAL A 27 -5.27 0.19 5.79
CA VAL A 27 -4.56 -0.62 4.80
C VAL A 27 -3.19 -0.01 4.53
N THR A 28 -2.14 -0.80 4.71
CA THR A 28 -0.77 -0.40 4.37
C THR A 28 -0.57 -0.45 2.86
N LEU A 29 0.41 0.29 2.33
CA LEU A 29 0.79 0.22 0.93
C LEU A 29 1.20 -1.21 0.53
N LEU A 30 1.87 -1.94 1.43
CA LEU A 30 2.20 -3.35 1.20
C LEU A 30 0.96 -4.22 0.99
N ASP A 31 -0.02 -4.11 1.87
CA ASP A 31 -1.26 -4.90 1.78
C ASP A 31 -2.09 -4.48 0.56
N LEU A 32 -2.12 -3.19 0.23
CA LEU A 32 -2.75 -2.71 -1.00
C LEU A 32 -2.17 -3.40 -2.23
N LEU A 33 -0.85 -3.32 -2.41
CA LEU A 33 -0.16 -3.87 -3.57
C LEU A 33 -0.42 -5.38 -3.71
N ARG A 34 -0.31 -6.11 -2.60
CA ARG A 34 -0.39 -7.58 -2.63
C ARG A 34 -1.81 -8.12 -2.70
N GLU A 35 -2.70 -7.59 -1.88
CA GLU A 35 -4.00 -8.21 -1.61
C GLU A 35 -5.14 -7.54 -2.40
N ARG A 36 -4.98 -6.27 -2.80
CA ARG A 36 -5.97 -5.55 -3.63
C ARG A 36 -5.58 -5.49 -5.09
N LEU A 37 -4.31 -5.21 -5.39
CA LEU A 37 -3.80 -5.09 -6.76
C LEU A 37 -3.13 -6.37 -7.26
N HIS A 38 -2.99 -7.39 -6.42
CA HIS A 38 -2.37 -8.68 -6.75
C HIS A 38 -0.92 -8.60 -7.29
N LEU A 39 -0.22 -7.51 -6.98
CA LEU A 39 1.20 -7.29 -7.28
C LEU A 39 2.07 -7.92 -6.17
N THR A 40 2.19 -9.24 -6.21
CA THR A 40 2.80 -10.03 -5.14
C THR A 40 4.35 -10.06 -5.14
N GLY A 41 4.99 -9.28 -6.02
CA GLY A 41 6.44 -9.13 -6.11
C GLY A 41 7.07 -8.60 -4.82
N THR A 42 6.52 -7.51 -4.27
CA THR A 42 6.89 -6.98 -2.95
C THR A 42 6.48 -7.96 -1.85
N LYS A 43 7.39 -8.28 -0.93
CA LYS A 43 7.19 -9.38 0.05
C LYS A 43 6.85 -8.85 1.44
N LYS A 44 5.97 -9.59 2.13
CA LYS A 44 5.73 -9.40 3.56
C LYS A 44 6.77 -10.22 4.33
N GLY A 45 7.67 -9.52 5.02
CA GLY A 45 8.68 -10.10 5.90
C GLY A 45 8.29 -9.85 7.36
N CYS A 46 9.01 -8.95 8.02
CA CYS A 46 8.76 -8.57 9.42
C CYS A 46 7.41 -7.83 9.62
N ASN A 47 6.99 -7.01 8.66
CA ASN A 47 5.81 -6.13 8.74
C ASN A 47 5.87 -5.04 9.84
N PHE A 48 7.08 -4.65 10.26
CA PHE A 48 7.31 -3.53 11.21
C PHE A 48 8.59 -2.72 10.88
N GLY A 49 9.03 -2.72 9.62
CA GLY A 49 10.07 -1.81 9.12
C GLY A 49 11.54 -2.27 9.21
N GLU A 50 11.84 -3.39 9.86
CA GLU A 50 13.24 -3.79 10.11
C GLU A 50 13.91 -4.56 8.96
N CYS A 51 13.19 -5.41 8.24
CA CYS A 51 13.84 -6.36 7.31
C CYS A 51 14.01 -5.87 5.86
N GLY A 52 13.36 -4.76 5.48
CA GLY A 52 13.43 -4.23 4.10
C GLY A 52 12.80 -5.07 2.99
N ALA A 53 12.24 -6.26 3.27
CA ALA A 53 11.65 -7.15 2.26
C ALA A 53 10.47 -6.53 1.48
N CYS A 54 9.87 -5.48 2.04
CA CYS A 54 8.75 -4.73 1.46
C CYS A 54 9.15 -3.39 0.83
N THR A 55 10.44 -3.18 0.53
CA THR A 55 10.93 -1.92 -0.01
C THR A 55 10.34 -1.65 -1.39
N VAL A 56 9.80 -0.44 -1.60
CA VAL A 56 9.31 0.07 -2.88
C VAL A 56 9.81 1.49 -3.12
N HIS A 57 9.67 1.98 -4.36
CA HIS A 57 9.87 3.38 -4.69
C HIS A 57 8.52 4.11 -4.63
N LEU A 58 8.41 5.10 -3.75
CA LEU A 58 7.31 6.05 -3.68
C LEU A 58 7.86 7.43 -4.03
N ASP A 59 7.39 8.00 -5.14
CA ASP A 59 7.85 9.29 -5.68
C ASP A 59 9.38 9.41 -5.75
N GLY A 60 10.03 8.34 -6.25
CA GLY A 60 11.48 8.25 -6.41
C GLY A 60 12.25 7.92 -5.11
N ARG A 61 11.59 7.89 -3.95
CA ARG A 61 12.22 7.58 -2.65
C ARG A 61 11.96 6.14 -2.24
N ARG A 62 12.99 5.48 -1.72
CA ARG A 62 12.84 4.13 -1.14
C ARG A 62 12.12 4.23 0.20
N VAL A 63 11.06 3.46 0.36
CA VAL A 63 10.28 3.36 1.60
C VAL A 63 9.93 1.90 1.90
N ASN A 64 9.77 1.59 3.18
CA ASN A 64 9.20 0.31 3.60
C ASN A 64 7.69 0.36 3.46
N ALA A 65 7.11 -0.36 2.48
CA ALA A 65 5.68 -0.30 2.18
C ALA A 65 4.78 -0.72 3.35
N CYS A 66 5.27 -1.55 4.28
CA CYS A 66 4.53 -1.92 5.49
C CYS A 66 4.35 -0.76 6.49
N MET A 67 5.12 0.31 6.38
CA MET A 67 5.07 1.47 7.28
C MET A 67 4.32 2.67 6.69
N ILE A 68 3.80 2.55 5.47
CA ILE A 68 3.06 3.61 4.78
C ILE A 68 1.60 3.18 4.68
N LEU A 69 0.67 4.07 5.05
CA LEU A 69 -0.75 3.85 4.80
C LEU A 69 -1.05 4.14 3.33
N ALA A 70 -1.85 3.29 2.70
CA ALA A 70 -2.22 3.47 1.30
C ALA A 70 -2.94 4.82 1.05
N VAL A 71 -3.71 5.29 2.03
CA VAL A 71 -4.44 6.57 1.96
C VAL A 71 -3.55 7.81 2.05
N SER A 72 -2.26 7.67 2.37
CA SER A 72 -1.30 8.79 2.38
C SER A 72 -0.49 8.92 1.09
N CYS A 73 -0.77 8.08 0.10
CA CYS A 73 -0.13 8.10 -1.22
C CYS A 73 -0.86 9.02 -2.20
#